data_AF-A0A0R2CGR4-F1
#
_entry.id   AF-A0A0R2CGR4-F1
#
_cell.length_a   1.000
_cell.length_b   1.000
_cell.length_c   1.000
_cell.angle_alpha   90.00
_cell.angle_beta   90.00
_cell.angle_gamma   90.00
#
_symmetry.space_group_name_H-M   'P 1'
#
loop_
_entity.id
_entity.type
_entity.pdbx_description
1 polymer ?
#
loop_
_entity_poly.entity_id
_entity_poly.type
_entity_poly.pdbx_seq_one_letter_code
_entity_poly.pdbx_strand_id
1 'polypeptide(L)'
;MNNKNEDNLDLQKNKTFANRIVRGVLLLIVVLLVFLGIIGYRYFESAKQPLNPNSSKVIDVKIPIGSTSKQIGSILENEKIIKSGFVFDYYVKAKKFSQFKAGYYGFKQSMTLKQIALKLEKGGASEPLDSGKVLVKEGVTADQIGDVIQQKTHFKKATFLALLNNQDFLNQLEKKYPDLLSSAVNAQNVRYKLEGYLYPATYTVGKKSTLKELITSMVMKTDAMMKPYYSQISEKNWTVQKVLTLASLVEREGVTDSDRKKIAGVFENRLDQNMKIQSDISVLYALGKHKKNVTYKDLEIDSPYNLYKNSGVGPGPFNSPSIDSVNAVLNPTSRDKKYLYFIADIKTGKVYYSQTYAEHQKMTAKLAKDND
;
A
#
# COMPACT_ATOMS: atom_id res chain seq x y z
N MET A 1 -36.64 94.63 -29.88
CA MET A 1 -35.31 94.01 -29.70
C MET A 1 -35.18 93.17 -28.42
N ASN A 2 -36.27 92.61 -27.84
CA ASN A 2 -36.24 91.95 -26.52
C ASN A 2 -36.10 90.41 -26.50
N ASN A 3 -36.14 89.71 -27.65
CA ASN A 3 -36.22 88.24 -27.66
C ASN A 3 -34.86 87.49 -27.57
N LYS A 4 -33.72 88.19 -27.64
CA LYS A 4 -32.37 87.55 -27.60
C LYS A 4 -31.80 87.39 -26.19
N ASN A 5 -32.36 88.08 -25.20
CA ASN A 5 -31.86 88.07 -23.82
C ASN A 5 -32.58 87.03 -22.94
N GLU A 6 -33.87 86.76 -23.16
CA GLU A 6 -34.60 85.70 -22.44
C GLU A 6 -34.15 84.29 -22.85
N ASP A 7 -33.98 84.03 -24.16
CA ASP A 7 -33.44 82.75 -24.66
C ASP A 7 -32.03 82.46 -24.11
N ASN A 8 -31.18 83.47 -23.95
CA ASN A 8 -29.84 83.31 -23.37
C ASN A 8 -29.87 82.99 -21.87
N LEU A 9 -30.83 83.54 -21.13
CA LEU A 9 -31.02 83.29 -19.70
C LEU A 9 -31.51 81.86 -19.42
N ASP A 10 -32.43 81.35 -20.25
CA ASP A 10 -32.93 79.96 -20.13
C ASP A 10 -31.91 78.93 -20.62
N LEU A 11 -31.14 79.23 -21.67
CA LEU A 11 -29.99 78.41 -22.08
C LEU A 11 -28.88 78.35 -21.01
N GLN A 12 -28.64 79.46 -20.28
CA GLN A 12 -27.68 79.47 -19.16
C GLN A 12 -28.21 78.73 -17.92
N LYS A 13 -29.50 78.86 -17.57
CA LYS A 13 -30.14 78.09 -16.49
C LYS A 13 -30.13 76.58 -16.78
N ASN A 14 -30.43 76.16 -18.01
CA ASN A 14 -30.41 74.75 -18.40
C ASN A 14 -28.99 74.17 -18.41
N LYS A 15 -27.98 74.94 -18.86
CA LYS A 15 -26.57 74.53 -18.75
C LYS A 15 -26.09 74.40 -17.30
N THR A 16 -26.51 75.30 -16.40
CA THR A 16 -26.14 75.23 -14.97
C THR A 16 -26.84 74.10 -14.24
N PHE A 17 -28.10 73.78 -14.58
CA PHE A 17 -28.82 72.62 -14.06
C PHE A 17 -28.22 71.29 -14.55
N ALA A 18 -27.95 71.16 -15.84
CA ALA A 18 -27.27 69.99 -16.41
C ALA A 18 -25.87 69.78 -15.79
N ASN A 19 -25.08 70.84 -15.62
CA ASN A 19 -23.77 70.76 -14.96
C ASN A 19 -23.86 70.35 -13.48
N ARG A 20 -24.95 70.68 -12.76
CA ARG A 20 -25.19 70.21 -11.39
C ARG A 20 -25.52 68.72 -11.35
N ILE A 21 -26.34 68.23 -12.27
CA ILE A 21 -26.64 66.79 -12.40
C ILE A 21 -25.37 66.00 -12.75
N VAL A 22 -24.61 66.46 -13.74
CA VAL A 22 -23.36 65.81 -14.16
C VAL A 22 -22.35 65.75 -13.01
N ARG A 23 -22.19 66.85 -12.24
CA ARG A 23 -21.33 66.86 -11.04
C ARG A 23 -21.84 65.92 -9.95
N GLY A 24 -23.16 65.84 -9.74
CA GLY A 24 -23.77 64.90 -8.79
C GLY A 24 -23.52 63.43 -9.16
N VAL A 25 -23.67 63.09 -10.44
CA VAL A 25 -23.40 61.73 -10.96
C VAL A 25 -21.92 61.39 -10.85
N LEU A 26 -21.02 62.30 -11.21
CA LEU A 26 -19.57 62.10 -11.07
C LEU A 26 -19.16 61.90 -9.61
N LEU A 27 -19.71 62.69 -8.68
CA LEU A 27 -19.45 62.54 -7.25
C LEU A 27 -19.96 61.17 -6.74
N LEU A 28 -21.14 60.74 -7.19
CA LEU A 28 -21.69 59.42 -6.85
C LEU A 28 -20.81 58.28 -7.38
N ILE A 29 -20.30 58.38 -8.61
CA ILE A 29 -19.35 57.40 -9.17
C ILE A 29 -18.07 57.35 -8.35
N VAL A 30 -17.51 58.50 -7.97
CA VAL A 30 -16.31 58.57 -7.12
C VAL A 30 -16.57 57.93 -5.75
N VAL A 31 -17.70 58.25 -5.12
CA VAL A 31 -18.10 57.64 -3.84
C VAL A 31 -18.25 56.11 -3.97
N LEU A 32 -18.85 55.63 -5.06
CA LEU A 32 -19.00 54.20 -5.33
C LEU A 32 -17.64 53.52 -5.54
N LEU A 33 -16.73 54.16 -6.28
CA LEU A 33 -15.36 53.64 -6.48
C LEU A 33 -14.57 53.60 -5.16
N VAL A 34 -14.68 54.63 -4.32
CA VAL A 34 -14.05 54.65 -2.99
C VAL A 34 -14.64 53.55 -2.12
N PHE A 35 -15.97 53.38 -2.12
CA PHE A 35 -16.64 52.34 -1.35
C PHE A 35 -16.23 50.93 -1.80
N LEU A 36 -16.19 50.68 -3.11
CA LEU A 36 -15.68 49.43 -3.68
C LEU A 36 -14.20 49.21 -3.34
N GLY A 37 -13.39 50.28 -3.36
CA GLY A 37 -11.98 50.24 -2.95
C GLY A 37 -11.81 49.84 -1.49
N ILE A 38 -12.63 50.39 -0.58
CA ILE A 38 -12.62 50.03 0.85
C ILE A 38 -13.04 48.57 1.04
N ILE A 39 -14.11 48.13 0.37
CA ILE A 39 -14.56 46.72 0.42
C ILE A 39 -13.46 45.78 -0.08
N GLY A 40 -12.87 46.10 -1.24
CA GLY A 40 -11.79 45.33 -1.84
C GLY A 40 -10.57 45.25 -0.93
N TYR A 41 -10.16 46.38 -0.34
CA TYR A 41 -9.06 46.44 0.61
C TYR A 41 -9.33 45.58 1.86
N ARG A 42 -10.53 45.70 2.46
CA ARG A 42 -10.90 44.91 3.64
C ARG A 42 -10.98 43.42 3.34
N TYR A 43 -11.51 43.04 2.17
CA TYR A 43 -11.52 41.66 1.71
C TYR A 43 -10.09 41.12 1.59
N PHE A 44 -9.20 41.88 0.96
CA PHE A 44 -7.82 41.49 0.74
C PHE A 44 -7.04 41.33 2.05
N GLU A 45 -7.16 42.28 2.98
CA GLU A 45 -6.53 42.18 4.30
C GLU A 45 -7.09 41.00 5.13
N SER A 46 -8.40 40.78 5.09
CA SER A 46 -9.03 39.63 5.76
C SER A 46 -8.54 38.30 5.19
N ALA A 47 -8.44 38.20 3.86
CA ALA A 47 -8.04 36.99 3.15
C ALA A 47 -6.56 36.61 3.34
N LYS A 48 -5.69 37.57 3.71
CA LYS A 48 -4.30 37.28 4.11
C LYS A 48 -4.18 36.56 5.44
N GLN A 49 -5.16 36.77 6.33
CA GLN A 49 -5.17 36.14 7.64
C GLN A 49 -5.52 34.65 7.54
N PRO A 50 -5.03 33.79 8.46
CA PRO A 50 -5.40 32.39 8.48
C PRO A 50 -6.91 32.18 8.48
N LEU A 51 -7.36 31.10 7.84
CA LEU A 51 -8.79 30.76 7.76
C LEU A 51 -9.38 30.50 9.15
N ASN A 52 -8.64 29.79 10.01
CA ASN A 52 -8.99 29.60 11.42
C ASN A 52 -7.70 29.56 12.25
N PRO A 53 -7.32 30.68 12.90
CA PRO A 53 -6.10 30.78 13.71
C PRO A 53 -5.98 29.75 14.83
N ASN A 54 -7.10 29.24 15.34
CA ASN A 54 -7.14 28.32 16.48
C ASN A 54 -7.15 26.84 16.05
N SER A 55 -7.22 26.56 14.75
CA SER A 55 -7.29 25.18 14.25
C SER A 55 -5.92 24.49 14.31
N SER A 56 -5.84 23.41 15.07
CA SER A 56 -4.67 22.52 15.13
C SER A 56 -4.77 21.33 14.15
N LYS A 57 -5.95 21.11 13.55
CA LYS A 57 -6.25 19.98 12.67
C LYS A 57 -5.42 20.04 11.39
N VAL A 58 -4.70 18.96 11.12
CA VAL A 58 -3.97 18.78 9.86
C VAL A 58 -4.93 18.20 8.82
N ILE A 59 -5.03 18.87 7.67
CA ILE A 59 -5.80 18.47 6.51
C ILE A 59 -4.80 18.11 5.42
N ASP A 60 -4.96 16.91 4.86
CA ASP A 60 -4.11 16.40 3.80
C ASP A 60 -4.64 16.84 2.44
N VAL A 61 -3.80 17.53 1.66
CA VAL A 61 -4.17 18.14 0.38
C VAL A 61 -3.19 17.68 -0.70
N LYS A 62 -3.72 17.16 -1.81
CA LYS A 62 -2.93 16.77 -2.97
C LYS A 62 -2.77 17.96 -3.92
N ILE A 63 -1.52 18.30 -4.25
CA ILE A 63 -1.18 19.24 -5.31
C ILE A 63 -0.71 18.46 -6.55
N PRO A 64 -1.47 18.45 -7.66
CA PRO A 64 -1.10 17.76 -8.90
C PRO A 64 0.18 18.29 -9.53
N ILE A 65 0.85 17.44 -10.30
CA ILE A 65 2.02 17.85 -11.08
C ILE A 65 1.66 18.90 -12.13
N GLY A 66 2.54 19.89 -12.32
CA GLY A 66 2.31 20.99 -13.26
C GLY A 66 1.27 22.03 -12.81
N SER A 67 0.76 21.95 -11.57
CA SER A 67 -0.22 22.91 -11.08
C SER A 67 0.37 24.33 -11.01
N THR A 68 -0.31 25.29 -11.63
CA THR A 68 -0.02 26.72 -11.53
C THR A 68 -0.37 27.28 -10.15
N SER A 69 0.19 28.43 -9.78
CA SER A 69 -0.15 29.14 -8.52
C SER A 69 -1.65 29.41 -8.38
N LYS A 70 -2.35 29.70 -9.48
CA LYS A 70 -3.80 29.89 -9.52
C LYS A 70 -4.54 28.59 -9.21
N GLN A 71 -4.16 27.48 -9.84
CA GLN A 71 -4.76 26.16 -9.58
C GLN A 71 -4.53 25.72 -8.13
N ILE A 72 -3.31 25.92 -7.61
CA ILE A 72 -2.99 25.64 -6.21
C ILE A 72 -3.88 26.47 -5.27
N GLY A 73 -4.04 27.77 -5.55
CA GLY A 73 -4.94 28.64 -4.79
C GLY A 73 -6.37 28.10 -4.76
N SER A 74 -6.91 27.71 -5.91
CA SER A 74 -8.27 27.11 -5.99
C SER A 74 -8.38 25.80 -5.22
N ILE A 75 -7.37 24.93 -5.28
CA ILE A 75 -7.35 23.67 -4.51
C ILE A 75 -7.37 23.97 -3.00
N LEU A 76 -6.50 24.87 -2.54
CA LEU A 76 -6.39 25.23 -1.12
C LEU A 76 -7.66 25.90 -0.59
N GLU A 77 -8.36 26.68 -1.40
CA GLU A 77 -9.65 27.28 -1.06
C GLU A 77 -10.75 26.21 -0.95
N ASN A 78 -10.85 25.32 -1.95
CA ASN A 78 -11.83 24.24 -1.97
C ASN A 78 -11.66 23.26 -0.79
N GLU A 79 -10.41 22.94 -0.44
CA GLU A 79 -10.05 22.11 0.72
C GLU A 79 -10.14 22.86 2.05
N LYS A 80 -10.63 24.10 2.04
CA LYS A 80 -10.81 24.96 3.23
C LYS A 80 -9.52 25.12 4.02
N ILE A 81 -8.41 25.38 3.33
CA ILE A 81 -7.10 25.74 3.93
C ILE A 81 -6.94 27.26 4.01
N ILE A 82 -7.36 27.97 2.96
CA ILE A 82 -7.27 29.43 2.84
C ILE A 82 -8.65 30.04 2.57
N LYS A 83 -8.78 31.35 2.77
CA LYS A 83 -10.01 32.10 2.53
C LYS A 83 -10.28 32.43 1.06
N SER A 84 -9.23 32.53 0.24
CA SER A 84 -9.34 32.94 -1.16
C SER A 84 -8.12 32.49 -1.98
N GLY A 85 -8.35 31.69 -3.01
CA GLY A 85 -7.34 31.25 -3.96
C GLY A 85 -6.78 32.40 -4.79
N PHE A 86 -7.61 33.38 -5.12
CA PHE A 86 -7.19 34.60 -5.84
C PHE A 86 -6.17 35.41 -5.04
N VAL A 87 -6.43 35.62 -3.74
CA VAL A 87 -5.51 36.37 -2.87
C VAL A 87 -4.21 35.61 -2.66
N PHE A 88 -4.26 34.28 -2.56
CA PHE A 88 -3.06 33.46 -2.53
C PHE A 88 -2.24 33.59 -3.81
N ASP A 89 -2.86 33.46 -4.99
CA ASP A 89 -2.18 33.60 -6.30
C ASP A 89 -1.49 34.96 -6.45
N TYR A 90 -2.17 36.05 -6.07
CA TYR A 90 -1.56 37.38 -6.04
C TYR A 90 -0.39 37.44 -5.05
N TYR A 91 -0.59 36.95 -3.82
CA TYR A 91 0.41 37.00 -2.75
C TYR A 91 1.71 36.32 -3.17
N VAL A 92 1.62 35.11 -3.74
CA VAL A 92 2.80 34.34 -4.14
C VAL A 92 3.55 35.00 -5.29
N LYS A 93 2.85 35.57 -6.28
CA LYS A 93 3.45 36.34 -7.37
C LYS A 93 4.14 37.60 -6.86
N ALA A 94 3.46 38.39 -6.03
CA ALA A 94 4.01 39.62 -5.46
C ALA A 94 5.23 39.37 -4.56
N LYS A 95 5.27 38.22 -3.87
CA LYS A 95 6.40 37.79 -3.03
C LYS A 95 7.41 36.90 -3.76
N LYS A 96 7.26 36.71 -5.07
CA LYS A 96 8.14 35.91 -5.95
C LYS A 96 8.31 34.43 -5.56
N PHE A 97 7.33 33.86 -4.86
CA PHE A 97 7.24 32.41 -4.69
C PHE A 97 6.82 31.78 -6.02
N SER A 98 7.56 30.78 -6.49
CA SER A 98 7.35 30.22 -7.84
C SER A 98 7.73 28.75 -7.99
N GLN A 99 8.56 28.20 -7.09
CA GLN A 99 9.12 26.85 -7.24
C GLN A 99 8.27 25.78 -6.53
N PHE A 100 6.95 25.86 -6.68
CA PHE A 100 6.03 24.94 -6.03
C PHE A 100 6.18 23.52 -6.56
N LYS A 101 6.20 22.56 -5.64
CA LYS A 101 6.36 21.15 -5.94
C LYS A 101 5.02 20.42 -5.83
N ALA A 102 4.84 19.40 -6.65
CA ALA A 102 3.70 18.48 -6.54
C ALA A 102 3.83 17.60 -5.29
N GLY A 103 2.71 17.02 -4.86
CA GLY A 103 2.68 16.03 -3.77
C GLY A 103 1.55 16.27 -2.76
N TYR A 104 1.56 15.45 -1.71
CA TYR A 104 0.64 15.53 -0.57
C TYR A 104 1.21 16.41 0.53
N TYR A 105 0.37 17.29 1.06
CA TYR A 105 0.75 18.29 2.04
C TYR A 105 -0.23 18.33 3.20
N GLY A 106 0.32 18.39 4.40
CA GLY A 106 -0.44 18.57 5.63
C GLY A 106 -0.52 20.04 5.98
N PHE A 107 -1.67 20.64 5.72
CA PHE A 107 -1.94 22.04 6.04
C PHE A 107 -2.82 22.15 7.29
N LYS A 108 -2.67 23.25 8.01
CA LYS A 108 -3.60 23.64 9.07
C LYS A 108 -4.27 24.94 8.65
N GLN A 109 -5.54 25.11 9.02
CA GLN A 109 -6.28 26.35 8.72
C GLN A 109 -5.69 27.57 9.46
N SER A 110 -4.85 27.34 10.46
CA SER A 110 -4.09 28.34 11.20
C SER A 110 -2.82 28.81 10.49
N MET A 111 -2.42 28.18 9.39
CA MET A 111 -1.23 28.59 8.63
C MET A 111 -1.46 29.91 7.89
N THR A 112 -0.44 30.76 7.89
CA THR A 112 -0.37 31.96 7.06
C THR A 112 -0.05 31.62 5.61
N LEU A 113 -0.39 32.52 4.67
CA LEU A 113 -0.05 32.34 3.24
C LEU A 113 1.47 32.17 3.03
N LYS A 114 2.31 32.82 3.85
CA LYS A 114 3.77 32.65 3.83
C LYS A 114 4.18 31.23 4.18
N GLN A 115 3.62 30.67 5.25
CA GLN A 115 3.92 29.30 5.69
C GLN A 115 3.47 28.27 4.67
N ILE A 116 2.29 28.48 4.06
CA ILE A 116 1.77 27.63 2.99
C ILE A 116 2.70 27.68 1.76
N ALA A 117 3.07 28.87 1.29
CA ALA A 117 3.96 29.05 0.15
C ALA A 117 5.34 28.41 0.37
N LEU A 118 5.96 28.65 1.53
CA LEU A 118 7.23 28.01 1.91
C LEU A 118 7.11 26.49 1.98
N LYS A 119 5.99 25.97 2.48
CA LYS A 119 5.75 24.53 2.54
C LYS A 119 5.64 23.92 1.13
N LEU A 120 4.96 24.60 0.21
CA LEU A 120 4.82 24.17 -1.18
C LEU A 120 6.14 24.17 -1.96
N GLU A 121 7.07 25.08 -1.66
CA GLU A 121 8.40 25.08 -2.29
C GLU A 121 9.32 23.98 -1.74
N LYS A 122 9.13 23.57 -0.48
CA LYS A 122 9.96 22.52 0.15
C LYS A 122 9.73 21.12 -0.41
N GLY A 123 8.58 20.84 -1.02
CA GLY A 123 8.23 19.51 -1.51
C GLY A 123 7.10 18.84 -0.72
N GLY A 124 6.19 18.18 -1.44
CA GLY A 124 5.13 17.36 -0.88
C GLY A 124 5.56 15.90 -0.77
N ALA A 125 4.89 15.15 0.10
CA ALA A 125 5.08 13.70 0.16
C ALA A 125 4.53 13.03 -1.12
N SER A 126 5.13 11.92 -1.54
CA SER A 126 4.62 11.12 -2.67
C SER A 126 3.28 10.46 -2.34
N GLU A 127 2.97 10.27 -1.06
CA GLU A 127 1.80 9.56 -0.55
C GLU A 127 1.04 10.42 0.48
N PRO A 128 -0.27 10.18 0.68
CA PRO A 128 -1.08 10.84 1.71
C PRO A 128 -0.42 10.78 3.10
N LEU A 129 -0.47 11.88 3.85
CA LEU A 129 0.19 11.97 5.16
C LEU A 129 -0.48 11.13 6.25
N ASP A 130 -1.76 10.81 6.06
CA ASP A 130 -2.51 9.93 6.95
C ASP A 130 -2.73 8.54 6.32
N SER A 131 -1.73 8.09 5.56
CA SER A 131 -1.70 6.73 5.04
C SER A 131 -0.99 5.79 6.01
N GLY A 132 -1.64 4.67 6.31
CA GLY A 132 -0.99 3.54 6.95
C GLY A 132 -0.07 2.83 5.96
N LYS A 133 1.06 2.29 6.41
CA LYS A 133 1.92 1.41 5.61
C LYS A 133 1.88 -0.01 6.17
N VAL A 134 1.44 -0.95 5.34
CA VAL A 134 1.41 -2.38 5.66
C VAL A 134 2.60 -3.04 4.98
N LEU A 135 3.62 -3.39 5.76
CA LEU A 135 4.76 -4.17 5.28
C LEU A 135 4.44 -5.66 5.44
N VAL A 136 4.29 -6.36 4.33
CA VAL A 136 4.28 -7.82 4.25
C VAL A 136 5.69 -8.28 3.93
N LYS A 137 6.34 -8.95 4.88
CA LYS A 137 7.68 -9.53 4.67
C LYS A 137 7.52 -10.91 4.02
N GLU A 138 8.60 -11.42 3.44
CA GLU A 138 8.66 -12.81 2.98
C GLU A 138 8.58 -13.77 4.18
N GLY A 139 7.95 -14.92 3.99
CA GLY A 139 7.85 -15.97 5.01
C GLY A 139 6.89 -15.69 6.15
N VAL A 140 6.09 -14.61 6.10
CA VAL A 140 5.08 -14.30 7.12
C VAL A 140 3.73 -14.94 6.80
N THR A 141 2.96 -15.29 7.83
CA THR A 141 1.62 -15.86 7.68
C THR A 141 0.54 -14.78 7.55
N ALA A 142 -0.65 -15.16 7.08
CA ALA A 142 -1.82 -14.30 7.07
C ALA A 142 -2.13 -13.72 8.47
N ASP A 143 -1.97 -14.53 9.53
CA ASP A 143 -2.12 -14.06 10.91
C ASP A 143 -1.19 -12.89 11.24
N GLN A 144 0.08 -12.98 10.84
CA GLN A 144 1.09 -11.93 11.06
C GLN A 144 0.82 -10.69 10.19
N ILE A 145 0.35 -10.88 8.95
CA ILE A 145 -0.12 -9.77 8.11
C ILE A 145 -1.28 -9.04 8.78
N GLY A 146 -2.22 -9.79 9.36
CA GLY A 146 -3.34 -9.25 10.13
C GLY A 146 -2.89 -8.41 11.33
N ASP A 147 -1.82 -8.82 12.03
CA ASP A 147 -1.23 -8.04 13.12
C ASP A 147 -0.66 -6.70 12.62
N VAL A 148 0.08 -6.71 11.50
CA VAL A 148 0.61 -5.49 10.90
C VAL A 148 -0.51 -4.55 10.44
N ILE A 149 -1.55 -5.09 9.79
CA ILE A 149 -2.72 -4.33 9.36
C ILE A 149 -3.39 -3.65 10.57
N GLN A 150 -3.61 -4.39 11.65
CA GLN A 150 -4.24 -3.83 12.85
C GLN A 150 -3.39 -2.77 13.54
N GLN A 151 -2.06 -2.90 13.51
CA GLN A 151 -1.15 -1.95 14.15
C GLN A 151 -0.91 -0.68 13.31
N LYS A 152 -0.97 -0.79 11.97
CA LYS A 152 -0.54 0.28 11.06
C LYS A 152 -1.67 0.96 10.30
N THR A 153 -2.90 0.48 10.46
CA THR A 153 -4.08 0.99 9.73
C THR A 153 -5.28 1.10 10.66
N HIS A 154 -6.40 1.59 10.14
CA HIS A 154 -7.67 1.65 10.85
C HIS A 154 -8.46 0.32 10.80
N PHE A 155 -7.99 -0.69 10.04
CA PHE A 155 -8.66 -1.98 9.92
C PHE A 155 -8.38 -2.91 11.10
N LYS A 156 -9.25 -3.91 11.31
CA LYS A 156 -9.12 -4.92 12.35
C LYS A 156 -8.60 -6.24 11.77
N LYS A 157 -7.73 -6.93 12.52
CA LYS A 157 -7.19 -8.25 12.15
C LYS A 157 -8.30 -9.26 11.90
N ALA A 158 -9.29 -9.32 12.79
CA ALA A 158 -10.41 -10.26 12.67
C ALA A 158 -11.18 -10.10 11.35
N THR A 159 -11.49 -8.86 10.95
CA THR A 159 -12.16 -8.56 9.68
C THR A 159 -11.29 -8.93 8.47
N PHE A 160 -9.99 -8.70 8.56
CA PHE A 160 -9.04 -9.10 7.52
C PHE A 160 -9.02 -10.62 7.34
N LEU A 161 -8.84 -11.39 8.42
CA LEU A 161 -8.79 -12.86 8.36
C LEU A 161 -10.12 -13.45 7.88
N ALA A 162 -11.25 -12.88 8.27
CA ALA A 162 -12.56 -13.31 7.79
C ALA A 162 -12.72 -13.15 6.27
N LEU A 163 -12.17 -12.08 5.69
CA LEU A 163 -12.20 -11.87 4.23
C LEU A 163 -11.37 -12.90 3.46
N LEU A 164 -10.34 -13.48 4.06
CA LEU A 164 -9.50 -14.48 3.37
C LEU A 164 -10.21 -15.80 3.07
N ASN A 165 -11.37 -16.04 3.70
CA ASN A 165 -12.24 -17.19 3.46
C ASN A 165 -13.65 -16.79 2.99
N ASN A 166 -13.90 -15.51 2.72
CA ASN A 166 -15.22 -15.05 2.31
C ASN A 166 -15.50 -15.47 0.86
N GLN A 167 -16.44 -16.40 0.66
CA GLN A 167 -16.70 -17.02 -0.64
C GLN A 167 -17.04 -15.99 -1.74
N ASP A 168 -17.89 -15.01 -1.45
CA ASP A 168 -18.27 -13.98 -2.44
C ASP A 168 -17.07 -13.16 -2.89
N PHE A 169 -16.22 -12.76 -1.94
CA PHE A 169 -15.00 -12.02 -2.26
C PHE A 169 -13.98 -12.88 -3.00
N LEU A 170 -13.84 -14.16 -2.63
CA LEU A 170 -12.99 -15.11 -3.34
C LEU A 170 -13.46 -15.33 -4.79
N ASN A 171 -14.76 -15.50 -5.02
CA ASN A 171 -15.34 -15.63 -6.36
C ASN A 171 -15.09 -14.37 -7.21
N GLN A 172 -15.17 -13.18 -6.60
CA GLN A 172 -14.84 -11.92 -7.29
C GLN A 172 -13.37 -11.84 -7.67
N LEU A 173 -12.47 -12.27 -6.77
CA LEU A 173 -11.04 -12.30 -7.03
C LEU A 173 -10.69 -13.36 -8.10
N GLU A 174 -11.25 -14.56 -8.01
CA GLU A 174 -11.02 -15.65 -8.99
C GLU A 174 -11.46 -15.24 -10.39
N LYS A 175 -12.61 -14.58 -10.53
CA LYS A 175 -13.05 -14.06 -11.82
C LYS A 175 -12.04 -13.07 -12.44
N LYS A 176 -11.30 -12.34 -11.59
CA LYS A 176 -10.30 -11.35 -12.03
C LYS A 176 -8.91 -11.97 -12.24
N TYR A 177 -8.57 -13.01 -11.47
CA TYR A 177 -7.27 -13.68 -11.47
C TYR A 177 -7.42 -15.21 -11.53
N PRO A 178 -8.04 -15.76 -12.60
CA PRO A 178 -8.41 -17.19 -12.65
C PRO A 178 -7.19 -18.12 -12.63
N ASP A 179 -6.13 -17.76 -13.36
CA ASP A 179 -4.88 -18.55 -13.42
C ASP A 179 -4.22 -18.68 -12.04
N LEU A 180 -4.28 -17.61 -11.24
CA LEU A 180 -3.75 -17.61 -9.87
C LEU A 180 -4.63 -18.41 -8.90
N LEU A 181 -5.94 -18.13 -8.91
CA LEU A 181 -6.81 -18.44 -7.77
C LEU A 181 -7.70 -19.67 -7.96
N SER A 182 -7.86 -20.20 -9.16
CA SER A 182 -8.81 -21.31 -9.38
C SER A 182 -8.48 -22.54 -8.51
N SER A 183 -7.19 -22.87 -8.38
CA SER A 183 -6.76 -23.95 -7.49
C SER A 183 -6.91 -23.62 -6.00
N ALA A 184 -6.80 -22.35 -5.62
CA ALA A 184 -6.92 -21.89 -4.24
C ALA A 184 -8.38 -21.91 -3.75
N VAL A 185 -9.30 -21.38 -4.56
CA VAL A 185 -10.73 -21.33 -4.25
C VAL A 185 -11.32 -22.74 -4.08
N ASN A 186 -10.83 -23.72 -4.83
CA ASN A 186 -11.29 -25.10 -4.76
C ASN A 186 -10.58 -25.94 -3.66
N ALA A 187 -9.48 -25.45 -3.06
CA ALA A 187 -8.68 -26.22 -2.10
C ALA A 187 -9.44 -26.52 -0.79
N GLN A 188 -9.51 -27.79 -0.39
CA GLN A 188 -10.22 -28.19 0.84
C GLN A 188 -9.30 -28.24 2.06
N ASN A 189 -9.88 -28.16 3.26
CA ASN A 189 -9.15 -28.27 4.53
C ASN A 189 -8.03 -27.23 4.72
N VAL A 190 -8.11 -26.10 4.03
CA VAL A 190 -7.19 -24.96 4.20
C VAL A 190 -7.62 -24.08 5.37
N ARG A 191 -6.65 -23.48 6.06
CA ARG A 191 -6.91 -22.52 7.14
C ARG A 191 -7.39 -21.18 6.59
N TYR A 192 -6.69 -20.64 5.59
CA TYR A 192 -7.10 -19.46 4.82
C TYR A 192 -6.90 -19.73 3.32
N LYS A 193 -7.92 -19.49 2.49
CA LYS A 193 -7.84 -19.69 1.03
C LYS A 193 -6.80 -18.78 0.36
N LEU A 194 -6.54 -17.63 0.96
CA LEU A 194 -5.51 -16.68 0.50
C LEU A 194 -4.19 -16.74 1.29
N GLU A 195 -3.96 -17.74 2.15
CA GLU A 195 -2.62 -17.93 2.74
C GLU A 195 -1.61 -18.20 1.62
N GLY A 196 -0.49 -17.47 1.61
CA GLY A 196 0.50 -17.53 0.52
C GLY A 196 0.13 -16.76 -0.76
N TYR A 197 -1.09 -16.22 -0.86
CA TYR A 197 -1.54 -15.43 -2.02
C TYR A 197 -1.44 -13.92 -1.80
N LEU A 198 -0.87 -13.48 -0.68
CA LEU A 198 -0.69 -12.07 -0.33
C LEU A 198 0.79 -11.70 -0.49
N TYR A 199 1.14 -11.10 -1.64
CA TYR A 199 2.54 -10.92 -2.03
C TYR A 199 3.36 -10.08 -1.03
N PRO A 200 4.61 -10.47 -0.74
CA PRO A 200 5.55 -9.66 0.05
C PRO A 200 5.86 -8.29 -0.58
N ALA A 201 5.38 -7.22 0.05
CA ALA A 201 5.66 -5.83 -0.35
C ALA A 201 5.23 -4.85 0.75
N THR A 202 5.50 -3.55 0.53
CA THR A 202 4.85 -2.48 1.29
C THR A 202 3.63 -1.97 0.54
N TYR A 203 2.50 -1.90 1.23
CA TYR A 203 1.23 -1.41 0.71
C TYR A 203 0.81 -0.14 1.45
N THR A 204 0.41 0.88 0.71
CA THR A 204 -0.11 2.15 1.25
C THR A 204 -1.62 2.05 1.43
N VAL A 205 -2.12 2.42 2.60
CA VAL A 205 -3.55 2.39 2.96
C VAL A 205 -3.99 3.81 3.28
N GLY A 206 -4.73 4.43 2.37
CA GLY A 206 -5.30 5.75 2.59
C GLY A 206 -6.52 5.71 3.51
N LYS A 207 -6.95 6.88 4.01
CA LYS A 207 -8.16 7.02 4.85
C LYS A 207 -9.45 6.45 4.26
N LYS A 208 -9.59 6.52 2.93
CA LYS A 208 -10.78 6.05 2.22
C LYS A 208 -10.60 4.67 1.61
N SER A 209 -9.42 4.06 1.76
CA SER A 209 -9.18 2.71 1.27
C SER A 209 -10.07 1.73 2.01
N THR A 210 -10.50 0.69 1.32
CA THR A 210 -11.22 -0.43 1.91
C THR A 210 -10.29 -1.62 2.12
N LEU A 211 -10.66 -2.50 3.05
CA LEU A 211 -9.86 -3.70 3.32
C LEU A 211 -9.86 -4.68 2.13
N LYS A 212 -10.97 -4.73 1.37
CA LYS A 212 -11.05 -5.51 0.13
C LYS A 212 -10.09 -4.98 -0.94
N GLU A 213 -9.96 -3.66 -1.10
CA GLU A 213 -8.98 -3.07 -2.02
C GLU A 213 -7.55 -3.40 -1.63
N LEU A 214 -7.23 -3.34 -0.33
CA LEU A 214 -5.91 -3.74 0.18
C LEU A 214 -5.60 -5.20 -0.17
N ILE A 215 -6.49 -6.14 0.17
CA ILE A 215 -6.30 -7.55 -0.15
C ILE A 215 -6.22 -7.77 -1.66
N THR A 216 -7.09 -7.12 -2.44
CA THR A 216 -7.07 -7.19 -3.91
C THR A 216 -5.73 -6.72 -4.48
N SER A 217 -5.13 -5.66 -3.90
CA SER A 217 -3.81 -5.17 -4.33
C SER A 217 -2.69 -6.16 -4.04
N MET A 218 -2.76 -6.89 -2.93
CA MET A 218 -1.81 -7.95 -2.59
C MET A 218 -1.92 -9.13 -3.56
N VAL A 219 -3.15 -9.58 -3.82
CA VAL A 219 -3.45 -10.67 -4.78
C VAL A 219 -3.05 -10.30 -6.20
N MET A 220 -3.37 -9.07 -6.64
CA MET A 220 -2.97 -8.54 -7.95
C MET A 220 -1.45 -8.57 -8.12
N LYS A 221 -0.70 -8.23 -7.06
CA LYS A 221 0.75 -8.26 -7.10
C LYS A 221 1.27 -9.69 -7.16
N THR A 222 0.66 -10.63 -6.45
CA THR A 222 0.97 -12.06 -6.58
C THR A 222 0.78 -12.52 -8.02
N ASP A 223 -0.36 -12.22 -8.63
CA ASP A 223 -0.66 -12.59 -10.02
C ASP A 223 0.40 -12.02 -10.99
N ALA A 224 0.72 -10.73 -10.87
CA ALA A 224 1.72 -10.08 -11.71
C ALA A 224 3.10 -10.76 -11.62
N MET A 225 3.51 -11.18 -10.42
CA MET A 225 4.80 -11.85 -10.19
C MET A 225 4.78 -13.32 -10.62
N MET A 226 3.63 -14.00 -10.51
CA MET A 226 3.44 -15.39 -10.92
C MET A 226 3.23 -15.56 -12.43
N LYS A 227 2.82 -14.50 -13.13
CA LYS A 227 2.48 -14.54 -14.56
C LYS A 227 3.54 -15.19 -15.46
N PRO A 228 4.86 -14.98 -15.27
CA PRO A 228 5.88 -15.66 -16.08
C PRO A 228 5.96 -17.17 -15.85
N TYR A 229 5.38 -17.69 -14.77
CA TYR A 229 5.53 -19.08 -14.33
C TYR A 229 4.34 -19.98 -14.65
N TYR A 230 3.18 -19.42 -15.04
CA TYR A 230 1.97 -20.24 -15.27
C TYR A 230 2.15 -21.31 -16.36
N SER A 231 2.86 -21.03 -17.46
CA SER A 231 3.16 -22.04 -18.48
C SER A 231 3.95 -23.21 -17.90
N GLN A 232 5.04 -22.90 -17.17
CA GLN A 232 5.89 -23.91 -16.56
C GLN A 232 5.15 -24.75 -15.51
N ILE A 233 4.24 -24.14 -14.75
CA ILE A 233 3.39 -24.83 -13.78
C ILE A 233 2.47 -25.85 -14.49
N SER A 234 1.85 -25.42 -15.59
CA SER A 234 0.98 -26.27 -16.42
C SER A 234 1.75 -27.42 -17.08
N GLU A 235 2.94 -27.17 -17.63
CA GLU A 235 3.82 -28.18 -18.22
C GLU A 235 4.23 -29.27 -17.22
N LYS A 236 4.38 -28.93 -15.94
CA LYS A 236 4.62 -29.89 -14.84
C LYS A 236 3.35 -30.63 -14.40
N ASN A 237 2.19 -30.35 -14.98
CA ASN A 237 0.87 -30.81 -14.52
C ASN A 237 0.59 -30.49 -13.05
N TRP A 238 1.06 -29.32 -12.59
CA TRP A 238 0.88 -28.87 -11.21
C TRP A 238 -0.14 -27.74 -11.14
N THR A 239 -0.69 -27.53 -9.94
CA THR A 239 -1.54 -26.38 -9.65
C THR A 239 -0.72 -25.27 -9.00
N VAL A 240 -1.19 -24.03 -9.12
CA VAL A 240 -0.61 -22.88 -8.39
C VAL A 240 -0.63 -23.13 -6.88
N GLN A 241 -1.72 -23.71 -6.35
CA GLN A 241 -1.82 -24.12 -4.95
C GLN A 241 -0.65 -25.02 -4.53
N LYS A 242 -0.33 -26.05 -5.32
CA LYS A 242 0.80 -26.97 -5.02
C LYS A 242 2.14 -26.24 -5.04
N VAL A 243 2.36 -25.37 -6.03
CA VAL A 243 3.60 -24.62 -6.21
C VAL A 243 3.83 -23.66 -5.05
N LEU A 244 2.82 -22.84 -4.71
CA LEU A 244 2.92 -21.90 -3.58
C LEU A 244 3.03 -22.64 -2.24
N THR A 245 2.43 -23.82 -2.12
CA THR A 245 2.58 -24.65 -0.92
C THR A 245 4.03 -25.09 -0.73
N LEU A 246 4.65 -25.68 -1.75
CA LEU A 246 6.07 -26.04 -1.72
C LEU A 246 6.97 -24.82 -1.54
N ALA A 247 6.66 -23.70 -2.22
CA ALA A 247 7.46 -22.48 -2.12
C ALA A 247 7.44 -21.92 -0.70
N SER A 248 6.29 -21.97 -0.01
CA SER A 248 6.19 -21.52 1.38
C SER A 248 6.96 -22.41 2.38
N LEU A 249 7.18 -23.69 2.07
CA LEU A 249 8.08 -24.54 2.85
C LEU A 249 9.54 -24.16 2.58
N VAL A 250 9.92 -24.09 1.30
CA VAL A 250 11.28 -23.74 0.85
C VAL A 250 11.72 -22.36 1.38
N GLU A 251 10.81 -21.38 1.43
CA GLU A 251 11.07 -20.03 1.93
C GLU A 251 11.64 -20.01 3.34
N ARG A 252 11.20 -20.94 4.19
CA ARG A 252 11.56 -20.98 5.61
C ARG A 252 12.68 -21.98 5.92
N GLU A 253 12.99 -22.87 4.98
CA GLU A 253 14.02 -23.91 5.12
C GLU A 253 15.35 -23.49 4.45
N GLY A 254 15.30 -22.68 3.39
CA GLY A 254 16.48 -22.24 2.64
C GLY A 254 16.84 -20.78 2.88
N VAL A 255 18.08 -20.53 3.34
CA VAL A 255 18.62 -19.17 3.54
C VAL A 255 19.09 -18.54 2.24
N THR A 256 19.78 -19.31 1.38
CA THR A 256 20.30 -18.83 0.09
C THR A 256 19.50 -19.39 -1.08
N ASP A 257 19.55 -18.74 -2.26
CA ASP A 257 18.93 -19.27 -3.49
C ASP A 257 19.44 -20.68 -3.85
N SER A 258 20.72 -20.95 -3.63
CA SER A 258 21.30 -22.29 -3.86
C SER A 258 20.69 -23.34 -2.94
N ASP A 259 20.55 -23.00 -1.65
CA ASP A 259 19.95 -23.91 -0.68
C ASP A 259 18.48 -24.14 -0.99
N ARG A 260 17.73 -23.07 -1.31
CA ARG A 260 16.31 -23.15 -1.71
C ARG A 260 16.11 -24.10 -2.88
N LYS A 261 16.92 -23.99 -3.94
CA LYS A 261 16.85 -24.88 -5.12
C LYS A 261 17.18 -26.33 -4.79
N LYS A 262 18.14 -26.59 -3.92
CA LYS A 262 18.49 -27.96 -3.51
C LYS A 262 17.46 -28.56 -2.56
N ILE A 263 16.94 -27.78 -1.61
CA ILE A 263 15.88 -28.19 -0.67
C ILE A 263 14.58 -28.49 -1.44
N ALA A 264 14.20 -27.63 -2.39
CA ALA A 264 13.13 -27.93 -3.33
C ALA A 264 13.36 -29.26 -4.04
N GLY A 265 14.60 -29.52 -4.46
CA GLY A 265 15.00 -30.80 -5.05
C GLY A 265 14.79 -31.99 -4.14
N VAL A 266 15.11 -31.87 -2.85
CA VAL A 266 14.85 -32.90 -1.83
C VAL A 266 13.36 -33.14 -1.65
N PHE A 267 12.56 -32.08 -1.53
CA PHE A 267 11.10 -32.22 -1.38
C PHE A 267 10.46 -32.91 -2.57
N GLU A 268 10.83 -32.52 -3.79
CA GLU A 268 10.35 -33.24 -4.98
C GLU A 268 10.81 -34.70 -4.99
N ASN A 269 12.06 -35.01 -4.62
CA ASN A 269 12.56 -36.40 -4.60
C ASN A 269 11.76 -37.26 -3.61
N ARG A 270 11.40 -36.68 -2.46
CA ARG A 270 10.55 -37.34 -1.47
C ARG A 270 9.15 -37.60 -2.03
N LEU A 271 8.54 -36.60 -2.66
CA LEU A 271 7.20 -36.73 -3.25
C LEU A 271 7.15 -37.80 -4.33
N ASP A 272 8.17 -37.88 -5.19
CA ASP A 272 8.25 -38.91 -6.25
C ASP A 272 8.35 -40.34 -5.67
N GLN A 273 8.81 -40.48 -4.42
CA GLN A 273 8.92 -41.75 -3.70
C GLN A 273 7.80 -41.97 -2.68
N ASN A 274 6.74 -41.16 -2.70
CA ASN A 274 5.66 -41.18 -1.70
C ASN A 274 6.15 -41.02 -0.25
N MET A 275 7.32 -40.41 -0.07
CA MET A 275 7.89 -40.12 1.24
C MET A 275 7.31 -38.80 1.77
N LYS A 276 6.99 -38.76 3.07
CA LYS A 276 6.48 -37.55 3.73
C LYS A 276 7.54 -36.45 3.76
N ILE A 277 7.13 -35.20 3.61
CA ILE A 277 8.03 -34.05 3.61
C ILE A 277 8.69 -33.84 4.97
N GLN A 278 7.95 -33.99 6.08
CA GLN A 278 8.47 -33.86 7.46
C GLN A 278 9.18 -32.52 7.73
N SER A 279 8.51 -31.40 7.44
CA SER A 279 9.01 -30.06 7.79
C SER A 279 8.34 -29.53 9.05
N ASP A 280 9.15 -28.97 9.95
CA ASP A 280 8.70 -28.34 11.21
C ASP A 280 7.81 -27.12 10.98
N ILE A 281 7.99 -26.43 9.85
CA ILE A 281 7.15 -25.29 9.43
C ILE A 281 5.69 -25.70 9.37
N SER A 282 5.43 -26.94 8.93
CA SER A 282 4.09 -27.47 8.79
C SER A 282 3.39 -27.70 10.13
N VAL A 283 4.15 -28.16 11.14
CA VAL A 283 3.67 -28.40 12.50
C VAL A 283 3.47 -27.08 13.24
N LEU A 284 4.41 -26.14 13.11
CA LEU A 284 4.29 -24.80 13.71
C LEU A 284 3.06 -24.04 13.19
N TYR A 285 2.80 -24.13 11.88
CA TYR A 285 1.61 -23.55 11.27
C TYR A 285 0.32 -24.23 11.77
N ALA A 286 0.30 -25.57 11.85
CA ALA A 286 -0.82 -26.34 12.39
C ALA A 286 -1.15 -25.95 13.84
N LEU A 287 -0.14 -25.70 14.67
CA LEU A 287 -0.31 -25.26 16.05
C LEU A 287 -0.83 -23.81 16.17
N GLY A 288 -0.65 -22.99 15.13
CA GLY A 288 -0.93 -21.56 15.19
C GLY A 288 -0.09 -20.80 16.21
N LYS A 289 1.10 -21.32 16.55
CA LYS A 289 2.00 -20.75 17.57
C LYS A 289 3.37 -20.49 16.99
N HIS A 290 3.97 -19.36 17.36
CA HIS A 290 5.37 -19.09 17.08
C HIS A 290 6.23 -19.70 18.20
N LYS A 291 6.89 -20.82 17.91
CA LYS A 291 7.84 -21.49 18.82
C LYS A 291 9.21 -21.55 18.16
N LYS A 292 10.28 -21.47 18.97
CA LYS A 292 11.65 -21.64 18.48
C LYS A 292 11.92 -23.09 18.08
N ASN A 293 11.48 -24.04 18.91
CA ASN A 293 11.72 -25.47 18.73
C ASN A 293 10.40 -26.24 18.71
N VAL A 294 10.33 -27.26 17.85
CA VAL A 294 9.26 -28.25 17.79
C VAL A 294 9.62 -29.43 18.70
N THR A 295 8.71 -29.81 19.58
CA THR A 295 8.88 -30.96 20.49
C THR A 295 8.24 -32.21 19.91
N TYR A 296 8.61 -33.41 20.39
CA TYR A 296 7.95 -34.66 19.97
C TYR A 296 6.42 -34.63 20.16
N LYS A 297 5.94 -34.01 21.24
CA LYS A 297 4.50 -33.82 21.47
C LYS A 297 3.84 -32.92 20.43
N ASP A 298 4.57 -31.91 19.93
CA ASP A 298 4.04 -31.04 18.88
C ASP A 298 3.85 -31.81 17.56
N LEU A 299 4.74 -32.77 17.24
CA LEU A 299 4.65 -33.62 16.04
C LEU A 299 3.39 -34.50 16.03
N GLU A 300 2.76 -34.69 17.19
CA GLU A 300 1.54 -35.48 17.34
C GLU A 300 0.26 -34.69 17.05
N ILE A 301 0.33 -33.39 16.73
CA ILE A 301 -0.87 -32.60 16.41
C ILE A 301 -1.67 -33.25 15.27
N ASP A 302 -2.99 -33.39 15.47
CA ASP A 302 -3.90 -33.83 14.43
C ASP A 302 -4.32 -32.63 13.58
N SER A 303 -3.82 -32.58 12.35
CA SER A 303 -4.06 -31.50 11.41
C SER A 303 -3.72 -31.93 10.00
N PRO A 304 -4.50 -31.55 8.97
CA PRO A 304 -4.15 -31.81 7.57
C PRO A 304 -2.82 -31.14 7.15
N TYR A 305 -2.39 -30.11 7.88
CA TYR A 305 -1.11 -29.44 7.66
C TYR A 305 0.09 -30.18 8.27
N ASN A 306 -0.10 -31.20 9.12
CA ASN A 306 1.02 -31.91 9.73
C ASN A 306 1.69 -32.87 8.72
N LEU A 307 2.82 -32.45 8.13
CA LEU A 307 3.56 -33.24 7.13
C LEU A 307 4.45 -34.34 7.72
N TYR A 308 4.41 -34.56 9.04
CA TYR A 308 4.93 -35.79 9.66
C TYR A 308 3.90 -36.92 9.64
N LYS A 309 2.60 -36.56 9.66
CA LYS A 309 1.49 -37.53 9.66
C LYS A 309 0.93 -37.77 8.26
N ASN A 310 0.81 -36.71 7.46
CA ASN A 310 0.18 -36.75 6.15
C ASN A 310 1.22 -36.73 5.02
N SER A 311 0.96 -37.51 3.97
CA SER A 311 1.77 -37.50 2.74
C SER A 311 1.37 -36.35 1.81
N GLY A 312 2.24 -36.03 0.85
CA GLY A 312 2.03 -34.90 -0.07
C GLY A 312 2.53 -33.57 0.51
N VAL A 313 2.00 -32.47 -0.03
CA VAL A 313 2.45 -31.10 0.29
C VAL A 313 1.60 -30.42 1.37
N GLY A 314 0.49 -31.04 1.78
CA GLY A 314 -0.52 -30.42 2.64
C GLY A 314 -1.64 -29.73 1.82
N PRO A 315 -2.63 -29.14 2.50
CA PRO A 315 -3.82 -28.57 1.84
C PRO A 315 -3.55 -27.19 1.18
N GLY A 316 -2.51 -26.46 1.61
CA GLY A 316 -2.18 -25.15 1.07
C GLY A 316 -0.92 -24.53 1.68
N PRO A 317 -0.58 -23.29 1.30
CA PRO A 317 0.62 -22.61 1.77
C PRO A 317 0.64 -22.36 3.28
N PHE A 318 1.85 -22.15 3.80
CA PHE A 318 2.16 -21.96 5.22
C PHE A 318 2.54 -20.51 5.57
N ASN A 319 2.80 -19.69 4.57
CA ASN A 319 3.19 -18.28 4.66
C ASN A 319 3.15 -17.64 3.26
N SER A 320 3.48 -16.34 3.15
CA SER A 320 3.74 -15.61 1.90
C SER A 320 5.17 -15.86 1.39
N PRO A 321 5.39 -16.76 0.40
CA PRO A 321 6.71 -17.01 -0.15
C PRO A 321 7.21 -15.86 -1.03
N SER A 322 8.53 -15.77 -1.19
CA SER A 322 9.17 -14.94 -2.22
C SER A 322 8.98 -15.55 -3.62
N ILE A 323 9.19 -14.73 -4.65
CA ILE A 323 9.21 -15.24 -6.03
C ILE A 323 10.44 -16.13 -6.29
N ASP A 324 11.53 -15.92 -5.54
CA ASP A 324 12.72 -16.76 -5.62
C ASP A 324 12.45 -18.18 -5.12
N SER A 325 11.66 -18.33 -4.06
CA SER A 325 11.23 -19.65 -3.59
C SER A 325 10.29 -20.35 -4.58
N VAL A 326 9.44 -19.61 -5.29
CA VAL A 326 8.64 -20.16 -6.41
C VAL A 326 9.56 -20.64 -7.52
N ASN A 327 10.52 -19.82 -7.93
CA ASN A 327 11.50 -20.20 -8.94
C ASN A 327 12.32 -21.42 -8.51
N ALA A 328 12.72 -21.51 -7.24
CA ALA A 328 13.45 -22.65 -6.70
C ALA A 328 12.65 -23.96 -6.77
N VAL A 329 11.34 -23.90 -6.53
CA VAL A 329 10.43 -25.04 -6.65
C VAL A 329 10.22 -25.45 -8.10
N LEU A 330 10.13 -24.51 -9.03
CA LEU A 330 9.93 -24.84 -10.43
C LEU A 330 11.22 -25.31 -11.11
N ASN A 331 12.37 -24.80 -10.65
CA ASN A 331 13.70 -25.05 -11.19
C ASN A 331 14.66 -25.59 -10.11
N PRO A 332 14.36 -26.75 -9.48
CA PRO A 332 15.23 -27.31 -8.45
C PRO A 332 16.56 -27.77 -9.04
N THR A 333 17.61 -27.78 -8.21
CA THR A 333 18.93 -28.28 -8.61
C THR A 333 19.27 -29.58 -7.89
N SER A 334 20.25 -30.31 -8.41
CA SER A 334 20.76 -31.55 -7.79
C SER A 334 19.72 -32.68 -7.65
N ARG A 335 18.64 -32.66 -8.45
CA ARG A 335 17.64 -33.75 -8.49
C ARG A 335 18.27 -35.08 -8.92
N ASP A 336 19.23 -35.04 -9.83
CA ASP A 336 20.04 -36.20 -10.28
C ASP A 336 20.79 -36.89 -9.12
N LYS A 337 21.13 -36.14 -8.06
CA LYS A 337 21.80 -36.67 -6.87
C LYS A 337 20.88 -37.44 -5.95
N LYS A 338 19.56 -37.45 -6.18
CA LYS A 338 18.57 -38.19 -5.40
C LYS A 338 18.67 -37.97 -3.89
N TYR A 339 19.00 -36.75 -3.47
CA TYR A 339 19.01 -36.40 -2.05
C TYR A 339 17.59 -36.49 -1.48
N LEU A 340 17.47 -37.15 -0.32
CA LEU A 340 16.22 -37.34 0.40
C LEU A 340 16.25 -36.68 1.78
N TYR A 341 17.41 -36.24 2.26
CA TYR A 341 17.56 -35.66 3.59
C TYR A 341 18.46 -34.44 3.51
N PHE A 342 18.23 -33.49 4.41
CA PHE A 342 19.14 -32.38 4.63
C PHE A 342 19.19 -32.00 6.11
N ILE A 343 20.29 -31.38 6.52
CA ILE A 343 20.46 -30.79 7.85
C ILE A 343 21.32 -29.54 7.72
N ALA A 344 20.90 -28.46 8.37
CA ALA A 344 21.70 -27.25 8.48
C ALA A 344 22.58 -27.31 9.73
N ASP A 345 23.83 -26.86 9.58
CA ASP A 345 24.68 -26.47 10.69
C ASP A 345 24.26 -25.06 11.13
N ILE A 346 23.72 -24.91 12.34
CA ILE A 346 23.18 -23.63 12.81
C ILE A 346 24.27 -22.59 13.12
N LYS A 347 25.54 -23.02 13.30
CA LYS A 347 26.66 -22.10 13.54
C LYS A 347 27.17 -21.51 12.22
N THR A 348 27.31 -22.34 11.19
CA THR A 348 27.87 -21.89 9.91
C THR A 348 26.82 -21.51 8.87
N GLY A 349 25.57 -21.95 9.06
CA GLY A 349 24.49 -21.82 8.09
C GLY A 349 24.59 -22.77 6.90
N LYS A 350 25.59 -23.66 6.86
CA LYS A 350 25.80 -24.59 5.75
C LYS A 350 24.80 -25.75 5.80
N VAL A 351 24.18 -26.04 4.66
CA VAL A 351 23.26 -27.18 4.51
C VAL A 351 24.00 -28.40 3.94
N TYR A 352 23.84 -29.54 4.61
CA TYR A 352 24.36 -30.83 4.20
C TYR A 352 23.21 -31.70 3.69
N TYR A 353 23.45 -32.41 2.59
CA TYR A 353 22.43 -33.23 1.91
C TYR A 353 22.86 -34.70 1.92
N SER A 354 21.90 -35.62 2.02
CA SER A 354 22.16 -37.06 2.08
C SER A 354 21.12 -37.85 1.29
N GLN A 355 21.53 -38.99 0.73
CA GLN A 355 20.66 -39.87 -0.04
C GLN A 355 19.95 -40.86 0.88
N THR A 356 20.62 -41.32 1.95
CA THR A 356 20.08 -42.32 2.87
C THR A 356 19.88 -41.79 4.28
N TYR A 357 18.98 -42.43 5.03
CA TYR A 357 18.75 -42.10 6.44
C TYR A 357 20.02 -42.33 7.29
N ALA A 358 20.79 -43.38 7.00
CA ALA A 358 22.02 -43.69 7.71
C ALA A 358 23.09 -42.59 7.52
N GLU A 359 23.23 -42.05 6.30
CA GLU A 359 24.10 -40.89 6.04
C GLU A 359 23.64 -39.65 6.80
N HIS A 360 22.32 -39.39 6.78
CA HIS A 360 21.74 -38.27 7.49
C HIS A 360 21.99 -38.37 9.01
N GLN A 361 21.75 -39.53 9.63
CA GLN A 361 22.02 -39.74 11.05
C GLN A 361 23.51 -39.55 11.41
N LYS A 362 24.44 -39.99 10.55
CA LYS A 362 25.87 -39.73 10.73
C LYS A 362 26.18 -38.23 10.71
N MET A 363 25.57 -37.48 9.80
CA MET A 363 25.74 -36.03 9.74
C MET A 363 25.11 -35.33 10.95
N THR A 364 23.91 -35.73 11.38
CA THR A 364 23.25 -35.21 12.58
C THR A 364 24.10 -35.44 13.84
N ALA A 365 24.67 -36.63 14.01
CA ALA A 365 25.58 -36.91 15.13
C ALA A 365 26.85 -36.03 15.08
N LYS A 366 27.37 -35.74 13.88
CA LYS A 366 28.53 -34.86 13.70
C LYS A 366 28.21 -33.40 14.08
N LEU A 367 27.00 -32.94 13.76
CA LEU A 367 26.55 -31.56 14.01
C LEU A 367 25.90 -31.36 15.39
N ALA A 368 25.75 -32.41 16.21
CA ALA A 368 25.04 -32.32 17.49
C ALA A 368 25.55 -31.18 18.39
N LYS A 369 26.87 -31.05 18.56
CA LYS A 369 27.48 -29.97 19.36
C LYS A 369 27.32 -28.57 18.75
N ASP A 370 27.06 -28.50 17.46
CA ASP A 370 26.85 -27.24 16.76
C ASP A 370 25.38 -26.83 16.80
N ASN A 371 24.48 -27.81 16.89
CA ASN A 371 23.03 -27.65 16.86
C ASN A 371 22.32 -27.71 18.22
N ASP A 372 23.03 -28.01 19.31
CA ASP A 372 22.61 -27.79 20.71
C ASP A 372 22.64 -26.29 21.06
#